data_AF-A0A836C868-F1
#
_entry.id   AF-A0A836C868-F1
#
_cell.length_a   1.000
_cell.length_b   1.000
_cell.length_c   1.000
_cell.angle_alpha   90.00
_cell.angle_beta   90.00
_cell.angle_gamma   90.00
#
_symmetry.space_group_name_H-M   'P 1'
#
loop_
_entity.id
_entity.type
_entity.pdbx_description
1 polymer ?
#
loop_
_entity_poly.entity_id
_entity_poly.type
_entity_poly.pdbx_seq_one_letter_code
_entity_poly.pdbx_strand_id
1 'polypeptide(L)'
;MVRCVNIIYRARNAEAAPYIPAHFLCPISLDWLVNPVTTPSGITSPRGELELWVSENGTDPIARSRLATSEVIPNLAVATAVHYHRAHHTIFNFMC
;
A
#
# COMPACT_ATOMS: atom_id res chain seq x y z
N MET A 1 -10.43 34.58 23.40
CA MET A 1 -10.18 33.18 23.85
C MET A 1 -10.77 32.08 22.95
N VAL A 2 -11.61 32.39 21.94
CA VAL A 2 -12.23 31.37 21.06
C VAL A 2 -11.28 30.68 20.07
N ARG A 3 -10.16 31.31 19.69
CA ARG A 3 -9.20 30.71 18.73
C ARG A 3 -8.58 29.41 19.24
N CYS A 4 -8.08 29.38 20.47
CA CYS A 4 -7.43 28.20 21.04
C CYS A 4 -8.41 27.04 21.21
N VAL A 5 -9.63 27.32 21.67
CA VAL A 5 -10.68 26.30 21.84
C VAL A 5 -11.05 25.66 20.50
N ASN A 6 -11.14 26.47 19.43
CA ASN A 6 -11.46 25.96 18.10
C ASN A 6 -10.31 25.11 17.52
N ILE A 7 -9.05 25.47 17.79
CA ILE A 7 -7.87 24.67 17.40
C ILE A 7 -7.89 23.31 18.12
N ILE A 8 -8.12 23.31 19.44
CA ILE A 8 -8.21 22.08 20.25
C ILE A 8 -9.37 21.20 19.77
N TYR A 9 -10.53 21.79 19.48
CA TYR A 9 -11.69 21.07 18.97
C TYR A 9 -11.39 20.41 17.62
N ARG A 10 -10.78 21.14 16.68
CA ARG A 10 -10.42 20.59 15.37
C ARG A 10 -9.37 19.48 15.47
N ALA A 11 -8.38 19.62 16.34
CA ALA A 11 -7.38 18.59 16.57
C ALA A 11 -7.97 17.30 17.19
N ARG A 12 -8.87 17.44 18.17
CA ARG A 12 -9.56 16.30 18.80
C ARG A 12 -10.50 15.54 17.87
N ASN A 13 -11.14 16.26 16.95
CA ASN A 13 -12.10 15.69 16.01
C ASN A 13 -11.49 15.39 14.64
N ALA A 14 -10.18 15.60 14.47
CA ALA A 14 -9.50 15.20 13.25
C ALA A 14 -9.35 13.68 13.25
N GLU A 15 -9.89 13.03 12.23
CA GLU A 15 -9.57 11.62 11.96
C GLU A 15 -8.11 11.53 11.53
N ALA A 16 -7.31 10.75 12.27
CA ALA A 16 -5.96 10.44 11.84
C ALA A 16 -6.03 9.57 10.58
N ALA A 17 -5.23 9.92 9.57
CA ALA A 17 -5.06 9.05 8.42
C ALA A 17 -4.61 7.66 8.90
N PRO A 18 -5.15 6.57 8.34
CA PRO A 18 -4.79 5.22 8.75
C PRO A 18 -3.28 5.01 8.56
N TYR A 19 -2.63 4.47 9.58
CA TYR A 19 -1.23 4.06 9.46
C TYR A 19 -1.15 2.80 8.59
N ILE A 20 -0.48 2.90 7.44
CA ILE A 20 -0.26 1.78 6.53
C ILE A 20 1.15 1.23 6.80
N PRO A 21 1.30 -0.02 7.27
CA PRO A 21 2.62 -0.63 7.40
C PRO A 21 3.35 -0.64 6.05
N ALA A 22 4.67 -0.45 6.07
CA ALA A 22 5.48 -0.36 4.85
C ALA A 22 5.29 -1.55 3.89
N HIS A 23 5.05 -2.76 4.41
CA HIS A 23 4.84 -3.97 3.61
C HIS A 23 3.46 -4.03 2.91
N PHE A 24 2.53 -3.15 3.29
CA PHE A 24 1.20 -3.00 2.69
C PHE A 24 1.05 -1.69 1.92
N LEU A 25 2.14 -0.94 1.77
CA LEU A 25 2.17 0.33 1.06
C LEU A 25 2.52 0.11 -0.41
N CYS A 26 1.73 0.65 -1.32
CA CYS A 26 2.10 0.79 -2.71
C CYS A 26 3.17 1.90 -2.84
N PRO A 27 4.34 1.63 -3.43
CA PRO A 27 5.41 2.63 -3.53
C PRO A 27 5.08 3.78 -4.49
N ILE A 28 4.05 3.64 -5.32
CA ILE A 28 3.67 4.61 -6.34
C ILE A 28 2.49 5.46 -5.89
N SER A 29 1.38 4.83 -5.47
CA SER A 29 0.21 5.57 -4.97
C SER A 29 0.39 6.08 -3.54
N LEU A 30 1.36 5.53 -2.78
CA LEU A 30 1.53 5.75 -1.35
C LEU A 30 0.26 5.43 -0.54
N ASP A 31 -0.56 4.52 -1.06
CA ASP A 31 -1.79 4.02 -0.43
C ASP A 31 -1.70 2.49 -0.29
N TRP A 32 -2.77 1.83 0.17
CA TRP A 32 -2.86 0.39 0.31
C TRP A 32 -2.42 -0.35 -0.97
N LEU A 33 -1.68 -1.43 -0.78
CA LEU A 33 -1.28 -2.33 -1.86
C LEU A 33 -2.50 -3.09 -2.39
N VAL A 34 -2.99 -2.67 -3.56
CA VAL A 34 -4.16 -3.26 -4.22
C VAL A 34 -3.72 -4.28 -5.28
N ASN A 35 -4.38 -5.45 -5.30
CA ASN A 35 -4.10 -6.54 -6.23
C ASN A 35 -2.60 -6.90 -6.31
N PRO A 36 -1.94 -7.25 -5.19
CA PRO A 36 -0.53 -7.57 -5.18
C PRO A 36 -0.20 -8.76 -6.10
N VAL A 37 0.86 -8.63 -6.89
CA VAL A 37 1.44 -9.68 -7.73
C VAL A 37 2.91 -9.87 -7.38
N THR A 38 3.38 -11.11 -7.44
CA THR A 38 4.77 -11.47 -7.17
C THR A 38 5.49 -11.83 -8.47
N THR A 39 6.66 -11.24 -8.68
CA THR A 39 7.55 -11.54 -9.80
C THR A 39 8.38 -12.80 -9.52
N PRO A 40 8.98 -13.44 -10.54
CA PRO A 40 9.89 -14.59 -10.33
C PRO A 40 11.06 -14.29 -9.40
N SER A 41 11.44 -13.01 -9.27
CA SER A 41 12.48 -12.53 -8.34
C SER A 41 11.99 -12.46 -6.88
N GLY A 42 10.73 -12.81 -6.60
CA GLY A 42 10.13 -12.80 -5.27
C GLY A 42 9.61 -11.45 -4.81
N ILE A 43 9.59 -10.44 -5.68
CA ILE A 43 9.19 -9.08 -5.33
C ILE A 43 7.69 -8.94 -5.52
N THR A 44 6.99 -8.41 -4.50
CA THR A 44 5.55 -8.16 -4.56
C THR A 44 5.28 -6.69 -4.84
N SER A 45 4.59 -6.42 -5.94
CA SER A 45 4.26 -5.09 -6.43
C SER A 45 2.77 -5.02 -6.77
N PRO A 46 2.17 -3.83 -6.83
CA PRO A 46 0.80 -3.68 -7.30
C PRO A 46 0.70 -4.03 -8.79
N ARG A 47 -0.39 -4.71 -9.18
CA ARG A 47 -0.55 -5.25 -10.53
C ARG A 47 -0.48 -4.18 -11.62
N GLY A 48 -1.27 -3.11 -11.50
CA GLY A 48 -1.45 -2.15 -12.59
C GLY A 48 -0.16 -1.45 -12.96
N GLU A 49 0.61 -1.04 -11.96
CA GLU A 49 1.87 -0.34 -12.14
C GLU A 49 2.99 -1.28 -12.61
N LEU A 50 3.01 -2.52 -12.13
CA LEU A 50 3.95 -3.51 -12.65
C LEU A 50 3.64 -3.87 -14.12
N GLU A 51 2.37 -4.05 -14.47
CA GLU A 51 1.95 -4.34 -15.83
C GLU A 51 2.29 -3.17 -16.78
N LEU A 52 2.05 -1.93 -16.35
CA LEU A 52 2.44 -0.73 -17.09
C LEU A 52 3.96 -0.70 -17.30
N TRP A 53 4.74 -0.85 -16.23
CA TRP A 53 6.20 -0.83 -16.29
C TRP A 53 6.75 -1.91 -17.23
N VAL A 54 6.24 -3.14 -17.13
CA VAL A 54 6.65 -4.26 -17.97
C VAL A 54 6.29 -4.00 -19.43
N SER A 55 5.14 -3.37 -19.70
CA SER A 55 4.74 -3.02 -21.08
C SER A 55 5.69 -2.00 -21.74
N GLU A 56 6.26 -1.09 -20.96
CA GLU A 56 7.16 -0.04 -21.45
C GLU A 56 8.63 -0.48 -21.47
N ASN A 57 9.07 -1.28 -20.48
CA ASN A 57 10.48 -1.55 -20.22
C ASN A 57 10.88 -3.03 -20.35
N GLY A 58 9.92 -3.97 -20.35
CA GLY A 58 10.19 -5.41 -20.45
C GLY A 58 11.05 -6.00 -19.32
N THR A 59 11.12 -5.33 -18.17
CA THR A 59 12.00 -5.68 -17.04
C THR A 59 11.27 -5.50 -15.70
N ASP A 60 11.77 -6.14 -14.65
CA ASP A 60 11.36 -5.88 -13.26
C ASP A 60 11.95 -4.53 -12.80
N PRO A 61 11.15 -3.62 -12.21
CA PRO A 61 11.63 -2.28 -11.81
C PRO A 61 12.71 -2.29 -10.73
N ILE A 62 12.76 -3.34 -9.91
CA ILE A 62 13.68 -3.45 -8.77
C ILE A 62 14.81 -4.44 -9.10
N ALA A 63 14.47 -5.66 -9.54
CA ALA A 63 15.46 -6.68 -9.86
C ALA A 63 16.20 -6.40 -11.19
N ARG A 64 15.63 -5.54 -12.06
CA ARG A 64 16.17 -5.18 -13.39
C ARG A 64 16.36 -6.36 -14.34
N SER A 65 15.88 -7.55 -13.98
CA SER A 65 15.83 -8.73 -14.83
C SER A 65 14.73 -8.59 -15.86
N ARG A 66 14.86 -9.26 -17.01
CA ARG A 66 13.76 -9.39 -17.97
C ARG A 66 12.53 -9.95 -17.28
N LEU A 67 11.37 -9.36 -17.56
CA LEU A 67 10.10 -9.78 -17.01
C LEU A 67 9.02 -9.66 -18.08
N ALA A 68 8.19 -10.68 -18.23
CA ALA A 68 6.97 -10.66 -19.01
C ALA A 68 5.74 -10.68 -18.10
N THR A 69 4.65 -10.05 -18.53
CA THR A 69 3.40 -9.97 -17.76
C THR A 69 2.81 -11.35 -17.45
N SER A 70 3.08 -12.37 -18.27
CA SER A 70 2.64 -13.75 -18.01
C SER A 70 3.38 -14.43 -16.85
N GLU A 71 4.52 -13.88 -16.42
CA GLU A 71 5.36 -14.46 -15.37
C GLU A 71 5.00 -13.94 -13.98
N VAL A 72 4.10 -12.96 -13.87
CA VAL A 72 3.66 -12.40 -12.58
C VAL A 72 2.50 -13.21 -12.02
N ILE A 73 2.59 -13.57 -10.74
CA ILE A 73 1.61 -14.44 -10.08
C ILE A 73 0.83 -13.62 -9.04
N PRO A 74 -0.51 -13.70 -8.98
CA PRO A 74 -1.28 -13.05 -7.91
C PRO A 74 -0.81 -13.51 -6.53
N ASN A 75 -0.48 -12.57 -5.65
CA ASN A 75 -0.14 -12.87 -4.27
C ASN A 75 -1.38 -12.78 -3.38
N LEU A 76 -2.18 -13.85 -3.41
CA LEU A 76 -3.44 -13.91 -2.66
C LEU A 76 -3.22 -13.82 -1.14
N ALA A 77 -2.10 -14.35 -0.63
CA ALA A 77 -1.77 -14.27 0.79
C ALA A 77 -1.58 -12.81 1.25
N VAL A 78 -0.82 -12.01 0.49
CA VAL A 78 -0.64 -10.58 0.78
C VAL A 78 -1.96 -9.82 0.59
N ALA A 79 -2.75 -10.13 -0.44
CA ALA A 79 -4.05 -9.50 -0.62
C ALA A 79 -4.96 -9.73 0.61
N THR A 80 -5.07 -10.97 1.08
CA THR A 80 -5.83 -11.30 2.29
C THR A 80 -5.27 -10.60 3.54
N ALA A 81 -3.94 -10.55 3.70
CA ALA A 81 -3.31 -9.88 4.82
C ALA A 81 -3.59 -8.37 4.83
N VAL A 82 -3.50 -7.71 3.67
CA VAL A 82 -3.85 -6.29 3.48
C VAL A 82 -5.32 -6.05 3.84
N HIS A 83 -6.24 -6.86 3.31
CA HIS A 83 -7.66 -6.74 3.62
C HIS A 83 -7.95 -6.90 5.11
N TYR A 84 -7.36 -7.92 5.74
CA TYR A 84 -7.50 -8.15 7.17
C TYR A 84 -6.95 -6.96 7.97
N HIS A 85 -5.76 -6.47 7.63
CA HIS A 85 -5.14 -5.35 8.32
C HIS A 85 -5.96 -4.06 8.19
N ARG A 86 -6.46 -3.77 6.98
CA ARG A 86 -7.30 -2.61 6.73
C ARG A 86 -8.60 -2.63 7.54
N ALA A 87 -9.18 -3.81 7.75
CA ALA A 87 -10.42 -3.97 8.51
C ALA A 87 -10.23 -3.87 10.04
N HIS A 88 -9.05 -4.21 10.57
CA HIS A 88 -8.84 -4.38 12.02
C HIS A 88 -7.83 -3.40 12.65
N HIS A 89 -7.01 -2.72 11.85
CA HIS A 89 -5.86 -1.94 12.34
C HIS A 89 -5.75 -0.53 11.72
N THR A 90 -6.81 -0.02 11.12
CA THR A 90 -6.85 1.34 10.53
C THR A 90 -7.06 2.46 11.54
N ILE A 91 -7.54 2.14 12.74
CA ILE A 91 -7.74 3.13 13.80
C ILE A 91 -6.46 3.23 14.61
N PHE A 92 -5.81 4.39 14.54
CA PHE A 92 -4.73 4.75 15.45
C PHE A 92 -5.34 4.96 16.84
N ASN A 93 -5.44 3.88 17.62
CA ASN A 93 -5.96 3.95 18.98
C ASN A 93 -4.89 4.60 19.86
N PHE A 94 -5.10 5.86 20.25
CA PHE A 94 -4.39 6.45 21.39
C PHE A 94 -4.83 5.72 22.67
N MET A 95 -4.41 4.46 22.84
CA MET A 95 -4.39 3.80 24.14
C MET A 95 -3.04 4.08 24.77
N CYS A 96 -2.88 5.30 25.29
CA CYS A 96 -1.93 5.66 26.33
C CYS A 96 -2.69 6.43 27.39
#